data_AF-A0A938GMR1-F1
#
_entry.id   AF-A0A938GMR1-F1
#
_cell.length_a   1.000
_cell.length_b   1.000
_cell.length_c   1.000
_cell.angle_alpha   90.00
_cell.angle_beta   90.00
_cell.angle_gamma   90.00
#
_symmetry.space_group_name_H-M   'P 1'
#
loop_
_entity.id
_entity.type
_entity.pdbx_description
1 polymer ?
#
loop_
_entity_poly.entity_id
_entity_poly.type
_entity_poly.pdbx_seq_one_letter_code
_entity_poly.pdbx_strand_id
1 'polypeptide(L)'
;TTLSEFGEWVQDKLFFLDYAPVIFTSAHNGFNLERLLEAVRYVASQLQQTIPTAVLNRALQDAIESRQPISSEGRHLKFFYATQVRKAPPTFLLFVNRDELFSPPYKKYLCDRMRQAFGYEGCPLVLVPKPRPKKVESVRTQRRPTQGSERESPRRSRRNQAGKGFGKRGRR
;
A
#
# COMPACT_ATOMS: atom_id res chain seq x y z
N THR A 1 7.52 4.20 -44.56
CA THR A 1 7.37 4.20 -43.10
C THR A 1 6.62 5.44 -42.70
N THR A 2 5.39 5.30 -42.21
CA THR A 2 4.65 6.45 -41.69
C THR A 2 5.29 6.95 -40.39
N LEU A 3 5.08 8.22 -40.02
CA LEU A 3 5.59 8.77 -38.75
C LEU A 3 5.10 7.95 -37.55
N SER A 4 3.89 7.38 -37.64
CA SER A 4 3.31 6.50 -36.63
C SER A 4 4.09 5.20 -36.48
N GLU A 5 4.41 4.51 -37.57
CA GLU A 5 5.22 3.28 -37.55
C GLU A 5 6.60 3.51 -36.93
N PHE A 6 7.22 4.65 -37.21
CA PHE A 6 8.50 5.00 -36.60
C PHE A 6 8.34 5.30 -35.10
N GLY A 7 7.25 5.95 -34.70
CA GLY A 7 6.94 6.19 -33.28
C GLY A 7 6.78 4.90 -32.50
N GLU A 8 6.07 3.92 -33.06
CA GLU A 8 5.93 2.57 -32.48
C GLU A 8 7.29 1.85 -32.38
N TRP A 9 8.11 1.92 -33.43
CA TRP A 9 9.45 1.36 -33.43
C TRP A 9 10.33 1.97 -32.32
N VAL A 10 10.27 3.28 -32.11
CA VAL A 10 11.00 3.96 -31.03
C VAL A 10 10.54 3.45 -29.66
N GLN A 11 9.24 3.29 -29.44
CA GLN A 11 8.69 2.79 -28.17
C GLN A 11 9.06 1.32 -27.91
N ASP A 12 9.10 0.48 -28.94
CA ASP A 12 9.59 -0.90 -28.84
C ASP A 12 11.07 -0.95 -28.42
N LYS A 13 11.92 -0.14 -29.06
CA LYS A 13 13.36 -0.11 -28.77
C LYS A 13 13.70 0.58 -27.45
N LEU A 14 12.91 1.57 -27.05
CA LEU A 14 13.12 2.37 -25.84
C LEU A 14 12.01 2.13 -24.80
N PHE A 15 11.63 0.87 -24.59
CA PHE A 15 10.55 0.46 -23.67
C PHE A 15 10.73 0.94 -22.21
N PHE A 16 11.95 1.29 -21.81
CA PHE A 16 12.27 1.84 -20.48
C PHE A 16 12.00 3.35 -20.36
N LEU A 17 11.68 4.03 -21.47
CA LEU A 17 11.29 5.43 -21.58
C LEU A 17 9.83 5.59 -22.04
N ASP A 18 8.97 4.63 -21.71
CA ASP A 18 7.54 4.64 -22.05
C ASP A 18 6.79 5.90 -21.57
N TYR A 19 7.32 6.58 -20.56
CA TYR A 19 6.79 7.85 -20.06
C TYR A 19 7.21 9.08 -20.86
N ALA A 20 8.20 8.97 -21.75
CA ALA A 20 8.77 10.09 -22.47
C ALA A 20 8.01 10.39 -23.78
N PRO A 21 7.63 11.66 -24.04
CA PRO A 21 6.95 12.01 -25.28
C PRO A 21 7.90 11.90 -26.48
N VAL A 22 7.43 11.31 -27.57
CA VAL A 22 8.16 11.23 -28.84
C VAL A 22 7.75 12.41 -29.72
N ILE A 23 8.70 13.29 -30.04
CA ILE A 23 8.46 14.49 -30.86
C ILE A 23 9.39 14.45 -32.07
N PHE A 24 8.80 14.42 -33.25
CA PHE A 24 9.53 14.49 -34.51
C PHE A 24 9.90 15.93 -34.83
N THR A 25 11.19 16.21 -35.07
CA THR A 25 11.69 17.55 -35.38
C THR A 25 12.80 17.47 -36.45
N SER A 26 13.12 18.60 -37.08
CA SER A 26 14.29 18.72 -37.94
C SER A 26 14.96 20.08 -37.73
N ALA A 27 16.24 20.04 -37.36
CA ALA A 27 17.03 21.24 -37.13
C ALA A 27 17.37 22.01 -38.42
N HIS A 28 17.39 21.31 -39.57
CA HIS A 28 17.76 21.90 -40.85
C HIS A 28 16.66 22.83 -41.41
N ASN A 29 15.39 22.42 -41.29
CA ASN A 29 14.25 23.18 -41.81
C ASN A 29 13.45 23.88 -40.69
N GLY A 30 13.85 23.74 -39.43
CA GLY A 30 13.15 24.29 -38.27
C GLY A 30 11.82 23.59 -37.95
N PHE A 31 11.55 22.42 -38.52
CA PHE A 31 10.27 21.72 -38.32
C PHE A 31 10.06 21.34 -36.85
N ASN A 32 8.95 21.80 -36.29
CA ASN A 32 8.43 21.39 -34.98
C ASN A 32 9.36 21.70 -33.78
N LEU A 33 10.30 22.64 -33.95
CA LEU A 33 11.25 23.03 -32.89
C LEU A 33 10.56 23.73 -31.71
N GLU A 34 9.56 24.58 -31.98
CA GLU A 34 8.78 25.24 -30.91
C GLU A 34 8.08 24.22 -30.01
N ARG A 35 7.42 23.22 -30.59
CA ARG A 35 6.76 22.14 -29.84
C ARG A 35 7.74 21.34 -28.98
N LEU A 36 8.96 21.11 -29.48
CA LEU A 36 10.01 20.48 -28.68
C LEU A 36 10.36 21.35 -27.46
N LEU A 37 10.57 22.65 -27.66
CA LEU A 37 10.90 23.57 -26.57
C LEU A 37 9.75 23.71 -25.56
N GLU A 38 8.50 23.72 -26.01
CA GLU A 38 7.31 23.68 -25.14
C GLU A 38 7.28 22.41 -24.30
N ALA A 39 7.51 21.24 -24.89
CA ALA A 39 7.55 19.98 -24.17
C ALA A 39 8.68 19.96 -23.12
N VAL A 40 9.86 20.48 -23.47
CA VAL A 40 10.97 20.61 -22.52
C VAL A 40 10.60 21.52 -21.35
N ARG A 41 10.01 22.68 -21.62
CA ARG A 41 9.55 23.62 -20.57
C ARG A 41 8.49 22.99 -19.67
N TYR A 42 7.55 22.25 -20.25
CA TYR A 42 6.51 21.52 -19.51
C TYR A 42 7.13 20.47 -18.60
N VAL A 43 7.98 19.57 -19.11
CA VAL A 43 8.64 18.55 -18.30
C VAL A 43 9.48 19.19 -17.18
N ALA A 44 10.20 20.27 -17.49
CA ALA A 44 10.98 21.01 -16.51
C ALA A 44 10.13 21.60 -15.38
N SER A 45 8.93 22.12 -15.68
CA SER A 45 8.03 22.63 -14.64
C SER A 45 7.47 21.51 -13.76
N GLN A 46 7.13 20.37 -14.35
CA GLN A 46 6.63 19.21 -13.59
C GLN A 46 7.69 18.66 -12.63
N LEU A 47 8.97 18.60 -13.03
CA LEU A 47 10.07 18.14 -12.17
C LEU A 47 10.28 18.99 -10.90
N GLN A 48 9.76 20.22 -10.85
CA GLN A 48 9.90 21.10 -9.69
C GLN A 48 8.70 21.02 -8.73
N GLN A 49 7.66 20.28 -9.09
CA GLN A 49 6.43 20.18 -8.32
C GLN A 49 6.65 19.55 -6.93
N THR A 50 5.95 20.08 -5.94
CA THR A 50 5.90 19.54 -4.58
C THR A 50 4.48 19.10 -4.27
N ILE A 51 4.31 17.82 -3.95
CA ILE A 51 3.00 17.23 -3.66
C ILE A 51 2.77 17.25 -2.15
N PRO A 52 1.67 17.85 -1.66
CA PRO A 52 1.30 17.73 -0.27
C PRO A 52 1.11 16.26 0.12
N THR A 53 1.66 15.86 1.26
CA THR A 53 1.65 14.46 1.71
C THR A 53 0.23 13.89 1.82
N ALA A 54 -0.75 14.68 2.27
CA ALA A 54 -2.15 14.25 2.34
C ALA A 54 -2.72 13.85 0.96
N VAL A 55 -2.46 14.66 -0.06
CA VAL A 55 -2.92 14.41 -1.44
C VAL A 55 -2.21 13.19 -2.02
N LEU A 56 -0.90 13.07 -1.79
CA LEU A 56 -0.11 11.91 -2.20
C LEU A 56 -0.67 10.60 -1.61
N ASN A 57 -0.95 10.58 -0.32
CA ASN A 57 -1.44 9.38 0.35
C ASN A 57 -2.85 8.99 -0.12
N ARG A 58 -3.71 9.98 -0.42
CA ARG A 58 -5.03 9.72 -0.99
C ARG A 58 -4.92 9.08 -2.38
N ALA A 59 -4.17 9.70 -3.29
CA ALA A 59 -3.98 9.15 -4.63
C ALA A 59 -3.32 7.76 -4.61
N LEU A 60 -2.38 7.54 -3.70
CA LEU A 60 -1.74 6.23 -3.52
C LEU A 60 -2.75 5.18 -3.05
N GLN A 61 -3.62 5.53 -2.10
CA GLN A 61 -4.66 4.64 -1.62
C GLN A 61 -5.64 4.26 -2.74
N ASP A 62 -6.10 5.24 -3.51
CA ASP A 62 -6.99 5.02 -4.66
C ASP A 62 -6.35 4.06 -5.69
N ALA A 63 -5.04 4.20 -5.94
CA ALA A 63 -4.29 3.31 -6.83
C ALA A 63 -4.19 1.87 -6.26
N ILE A 64 -3.96 1.72 -4.96
CA ILE A 64 -3.88 0.41 -4.31
C ILE A 64 -5.25 -0.30 -4.32
N GLU A 65 -6.33 0.45 -4.12
CA GLU A 65 -7.70 -0.07 -4.17
C GLU A 65 -8.09 -0.49 -5.59
N SER A 66 -7.67 0.26 -6.61
CA SER A 66 -7.87 -0.10 -8.01
C SER A 66 -7.15 -1.40 -8.40
N ARG A 67 -5.94 -1.63 -7.88
CA ARG A 67 -5.20 -2.88 -8.12
C ARG A 67 -4.38 -3.25 -6.90
N GLN A 68 -4.80 -4.30 -6.23
CA GLN A 68 -4.05 -4.85 -5.11
C GLN A 68 -2.77 -5.55 -5.58
N PRO A 69 -1.69 -5.49 -4.78
CA PRO A 69 -0.48 -6.26 -5.05
C PRO A 69 -0.74 -7.75 -4.89
N ILE A 70 -0.16 -8.57 -5.76
CA ILE A 70 -0.21 -10.02 -5.64
C ILE A 70 0.50 -10.43 -4.35
N SER A 71 -0.15 -11.27 -3.56
CA SER A 71 0.43 -11.83 -2.33
C SER A 71 1.58 -12.77 -2.71
N SER A 72 2.75 -12.58 -2.08
CA SER A 72 3.86 -13.53 -2.18
C SER A 72 3.92 -14.31 -0.86
N GLU A 73 4.01 -15.64 -0.93
CA GLU A 73 4.12 -16.52 0.25
C GLU A 73 3.01 -16.32 1.32
N GLY A 74 1.79 -15.98 0.89
CA GLY A 74 0.67 -15.73 1.80
C GLY A 74 0.79 -14.44 2.62
N ARG A 75 1.72 -13.54 2.25
CA ARG A 75 1.94 -12.26 2.91
C ARG A 75 1.54 -11.11 1.98
N HIS A 76 0.67 -10.25 2.48
CA HIS A 76 0.24 -9.06 1.75
C HIS A 76 1.19 -7.89 1.95
N LEU A 77 1.51 -7.18 0.87
CA LEU A 77 2.19 -5.90 0.92
C LEU A 77 1.24 -4.86 1.52
N LYS A 78 1.67 -4.20 2.61
CA LYS A 78 0.91 -3.16 3.30
C LYS A 78 1.64 -1.83 3.19
N PHE A 79 0.96 -0.82 2.66
CA PHE A 79 1.40 0.56 2.66
C PHE A 79 0.91 1.26 3.93
N PHE A 80 1.79 2.05 4.55
CA PHE A 80 1.47 2.80 5.76
C PHE A 80 1.33 4.29 5.48
N TYR A 81 2.34 4.87 4.82
CA TYR A 81 2.32 6.26 4.38
C TYR A 81 3.37 6.48 3.29
N ALA A 82 3.22 7.58 2.56
CA ALA A 82 4.16 8.04 1.55
C ALA A 82 4.51 9.51 1.76
N THR A 83 5.73 9.89 1.36
CA THR A 83 6.17 11.27 1.32
C THR A 83 7.10 11.52 0.15
N GLN A 84 7.11 12.75 -0.36
CA GLN A 84 8.08 13.18 -1.36
C GLN A 84 9.38 13.58 -0.67
N VAL A 85 10.50 12.98 -1.07
CA VAL A 85 11.84 13.25 -0.50
C VAL A 85 12.74 14.06 -1.44
N ARG A 86 12.47 14.03 -2.74
CA ARG A 86 13.22 14.77 -3.76
C ARG A 86 12.28 15.31 -4.83
N LYS A 87 12.61 16.48 -5.39
CA LYS A 87 11.86 17.11 -6.49
C LYS A 87 12.35 16.65 -7.86
N ALA A 88 13.65 16.73 -8.14
CA ALA A 88 14.22 16.34 -9.44
C ALA A 88 15.29 15.24 -9.26
N PRO A 89 15.04 13.99 -9.70
CA PRO A 89 13.74 13.45 -10.14
C PRO A 89 12.75 13.31 -8.96
N PRO A 90 11.42 13.38 -9.20
CA PRO A 90 10.43 13.23 -8.15
C PRO A 90 10.58 11.86 -7.50
N THR A 91 10.99 11.86 -6.24
CA THR A 91 11.27 10.66 -5.48
C THR A 91 10.30 10.56 -4.32
N PHE A 92 9.52 9.49 -4.30
CA PHE A 92 8.55 9.20 -3.25
C PHE A 92 9.05 8.04 -2.40
N LEU A 93 9.17 8.29 -1.11
CA LEU A 93 9.48 7.28 -0.10
C LEU A 93 8.17 6.66 0.37
N LEU A 94 8.02 5.35 0.16
CA LEU A 94 6.85 4.56 0.51
C LEU A 94 7.16 3.71 1.74
N PHE A 95 6.47 3.93 2.84
CA PHE A 95 6.64 3.11 4.03
C PHE A 95 5.77 1.88 3.93
N VAL A 96 6.42 0.73 3.89
CA VAL A 96 5.78 -0.58 3.72
C VAL A 96 6.10 -1.50 4.89
N ASN A 97 5.37 -2.61 4.99
CA ASN A 97 5.70 -3.66 5.95
C ASN A 97 6.99 -4.39 5.57
N ARG A 98 7.15 -4.73 4.29
CA ARG A 98 8.32 -5.42 3.72
C ARG A 98 8.54 -4.91 2.32
N ASP A 99 9.76 -4.49 2.02
CA ASP A 99 10.18 -4.04 0.70
C ASP A 99 10.36 -5.19 -0.29
N GLU A 100 10.74 -6.39 0.19
CA GLU A 100 10.83 -7.62 -0.61
C GLU A 100 9.52 -7.98 -1.34
N LEU A 101 8.37 -7.59 -0.79
CA LEU A 101 7.05 -7.84 -1.39
C LEU A 101 6.70 -6.82 -2.50
N PHE A 102 7.54 -5.80 -2.72
CA PHE A 102 7.29 -4.76 -3.71
C PHE A 102 7.86 -5.12 -5.08
N SER A 103 7.08 -5.87 -5.86
CA SER A 103 7.52 -6.39 -7.16
C SER A 103 7.73 -5.28 -8.21
N PRO A 104 8.68 -5.45 -9.15
CA PRO A 104 8.92 -4.48 -10.22
C PRO A 104 7.69 -4.12 -11.07
N PRO A 105 6.82 -5.08 -11.48
CA PRO A 105 5.60 -4.76 -12.23
C PRO A 105 4.62 -3.91 -11.44
N TYR A 106 4.51 -4.14 -10.12
CA TYR A 106 3.64 -3.35 -9.26
C TYR A 106 4.20 -1.95 -9.02
N LYS A 107 5.53 -1.83 -8.89
CA LYS A 107 6.22 -0.53 -8.89
C LYS A 107 5.93 0.27 -10.15
N LYS A 108 6.02 -0.36 -11.33
CA LYS A 108 5.68 0.28 -12.62
C LYS A 108 4.24 0.78 -12.63
N TYR A 109 3.29 -0.08 -12.25
CA TYR A 109 1.87 0.29 -12.12
C TYR A 109 1.65 1.52 -11.21
N LEU A 110 2.27 1.55 -10.03
CA LEU A 110 2.13 2.69 -9.13
C LEU A 110 2.78 3.95 -9.72
N CYS A 111 3.95 3.84 -10.36
CA CYS A 111 4.56 4.98 -11.06
C CYS A 111 3.58 5.56 -12.10
N ASP A 112 2.94 4.71 -12.91
CA ASP A 112 2.01 5.15 -13.95
C ASP A 112 0.76 5.82 -13.36
N ARG A 113 0.21 5.28 -12.27
CA ARG A 113 -0.90 5.90 -11.54
C ARG A 113 -0.53 7.25 -10.93
N MET A 114 0.65 7.35 -10.30
CA MET A 114 1.13 8.61 -9.75
C MET A 114 1.41 9.63 -10.85
N ARG A 115 1.87 9.18 -12.01
CA ARG A 115 2.07 10.03 -13.19
C ARG A 115 0.76 10.63 -13.67
N GLN A 116 -0.27 9.79 -13.84
CA GLN A 116 -1.61 10.21 -14.24
C GLN A 116 -2.24 11.17 -13.21
N ALA A 117 -2.07 10.91 -11.92
CA ALA A 117 -2.68 11.71 -10.86
C ALA A 117 -2.08 13.10 -10.71
N PHE A 118 -0.78 13.27 -10.98
CA PHE A 118 -0.05 14.51 -10.70
C PHE A 118 0.50 15.24 -11.92
N GLY A 119 0.31 14.71 -13.13
CA GLY A 119 0.74 15.37 -14.37
C GLY A 119 2.23 15.20 -14.71
N TYR A 120 2.91 14.19 -14.13
CA TYR A 120 4.34 13.92 -14.37
C TYR A 120 4.65 13.31 -15.76
N GLU A 121 3.88 13.66 -16.79
CA GLU A 121 4.13 13.22 -18.16
C GLU A 121 5.54 13.64 -18.60
N GLY A 122 6.28 12.73 -19.23
CA GLY A 122 7.67 12.97 -19.59
C GLY A 122 8.67 12.93 -18.43
N CYS A 123 8.23 12.77 -17.18
CA CYS A 123 9.12 12.78 -16.01
C CYS A 123 9.44 11.36 -15.51
N PRO A 124 10.71 11.06 -15.20
CA PRO A 124 11.07 9.85 -14.46
C PRO A 124 10.56 9.95 -13.01
N LEU A 125 9.81 8.93 -12.57
CA LEU A 125 9.32 8.82 -11.19
C LEU A 125 10.07 7.72 -10.44
N VAL A 126 10.52 8.03 -9.22
CA VAL A 126 11.26 7.09 -8.38
C VAL A 126 10.44 6.75 -7.15
N LEU A 127 10.01 5.50 -7.05
CA LEU A 127 9.41 4.94 -5.83
C LEU A 127 10.44 4.15 -5.06
N VAL A 128 10.66 4.54 -3.79
CA VAL A 128 11.58 3.88 -2.87
C VAL A 128 10.75 3.23 -1.76
N PRO A 129 10.57 1.91 -1.74
CA PRO A 129 9.98 1.24 -0.59
C PRO A 129 10.95 1.27 0.58
N LYS A 130 10.46 1.49 1.79
CA LYS A 130 11.24 1.38 3.03
C LYS A 130 10.44 0.64 4.08
N PRO A 131 10.97 -0.45 4.67
CA PRO A 131 10.32 -1.10 5.79
C PRO A 131 10.28 -0.15 6.99
N ARG A 132 9.14 -0.09 7.67
CA ARG A 132 9.06 0.65 8.94
C ARG A 132 9.94 -0.09 9.99
N PRO A 133 10.77 0.63 10.77
CA PRO A 133 11.46 -0.01 11.90
C PRO A 133 10.43 -0.67 12.82
N LYS A 134 10.66 -1.94 13.18
CA LYS A 134 9.78 -2.66 14.11
C LYS A 134 9.73 -1.85 15.40
N LYS A 135 8.54 -1.35 15.78
CA LYS A 135 8.33 -0.79 17.12
C LYS A 135 8.74 -1.87 18.12
N VAL A 136 9.61 -1.51 19.06
CA VAL A 136 9.95 -2.32 20.24
C VAL A 136 8.66 -2.94 20.76
N GLU A 137 8.67 -4.27 20.92
CA GLU A 137 7.50 -5.01 21.39
C GLU A 137 6.97 -4.32 22.65
N SER A 138 5.66 -4.04 22.68
CA SER A 138 5.03 -3.73 23.96
C SER A 138 5.34 -4.92 24.85
N VAL A 139 6.10 -4.72 25.92
CA VAL A 139 6.24 -5.70 27.00
C VAL A 139 4.81 -6.03 27.37
N ARG A 140 4.29 -7.17 26.89
CA ARG A 140 3.04 -7.73 27.37
C ARG A 140 3.32 -7.92 28.85
N THR A 141 2.80 -7.02 29.69
CA THR A 141 2.76 -7.23 31.12
C THR A 141 2.26 -8.65 31.28
N GLN A 142 3.14 -9.55 31.75
CA GLN A 142 2.73 -10.90 32.10
C GLN A 142 1.51 -10.69 33.00
N ARG A 143 0.33 -11.09 32.52
CA ARG A 143 -0.83 -11.18 33.40
C ARG A 143 -0.35 -12.12 34.50
N ARG A 144 -0.09 -11.57 35.69
CA ARG A 144 0.16 -12.38 36.89
C ARG A 144 -0.97 -13.39 36.92
N PRO A 145 -0.70 -14.70 37.08
CA PRO A 145 -1.76 -15.66 37.25
C PRO A 145 -2.62 -15.16 38.43
N THR A 146 -3.90 -14.98 38.17
CA THR A 146 -4.88 -14.64 39.19
C THR A 146 -4.76 -15.75 40.25
N GLN A 147 -4.17 -15.45 41.40
CA GLN A 147 -4.20 -16.37 42.54
C GLN A 147 -5.67 -16.62 42.83
N GLY A 148 -6.10 -17.87 42.68
CA GLY A 148 -7.46 -18.28 42.99
C GLY A 148 -7.76 -17.94 44.44
N SER A 149 -8.62 -16.97 44.68
CA SER A 149 -9.37 -16.94 45.93
C SER A 149 -10.43 -18.01 45.80
N GLU A 150 -10.16 -19.19 46.34
CA GLU A 150 -11.19 -20.17 46.69
C GLU A 150 -12.19 -19.47 47.62
N ARG A 151 -13.27 -18.95 47.05
CA ARG A 151 -14.46 -18.62 47.83
C ARG A 151 -15.21 -19.93 48.05
N GLU A 152 -14.87 -20.55 49.16
CA GLU A 152 -15.59 -21.65 49.78
C GLU A 152 -17.10 -21.32 49.79
N SER A 153 -17.88 -22.07 49.01
CA SER A 153 -19.33 -21.97 49.03
C SER A 153 -19.85 -22.66 50.30
N PRO A 154 -20.68 -22.03 51.15
CA PRO A 154 -21.16 -22.69 52.35
C PRO A 154 -22.08 -23.85 51.96
N ARG A 155 -21.63 -25.06 52.32
CA ARG A 155 -22.42 -26.30 52.24
C ARG A 155 -23.74 -26.09 52.96
N ARG A 156 -24.83 -26.02 52.21
CA ARG A 156 -26.19 -26.01 52.76
C ARG A 156 -26.50 -27.41 53.29
N SER A 157 -26.24 -27.63 54.58
CA SER A 157 -26.63 -28.83 55.31
C SER A 157 -28.16 -28.93 55.37
N ARG A 158 -28.77 -29.70 54.47
CA ARG A 158 -30.15 -30.16 54.66
C ARG A 158 -30.12 -31.35 55.61
N ARG A 159 -30.44 -31.02 56.86
CA ARG A 159 -30.67 -31.91 58.00
C ARG A 159 -31.78 -32.91 57.65
N ASN A 160 -31.46 -34.20 57.76
CA ASN A 160 -32.43 -35.29 57.83
C ASN A 160 -33.39 -35.08 59.01
N GLN A 161 -34.69 -35.17 58.76
CA GLN A 161 -35.64 -35.65 59.76
C GLN A 161 -36.19 -36.98 59.27
N ALA A 162 -35.79 -38.04 59.95
CA ALA A 162 -36.44 -39.33 59.92
C ALA A 162 -37.65 -39.29 60.85
N GLY A 163 -38.74 -39.96 60.48
CA GLY A 163 -39.79 -40.27 61.44
C GLY A 163 -41.08 -40.85 60.87
N LYS A 164 -41.12 -42.20 60.79
CA LYS A 164 -42.30 -43.09 61.01
C LYS A 164 -43.42 -42.98 59.96
N GLY A 165 -43.90 -44.04 59.31
CA GLY A 165 -44.04 -45.45 59.68
C GLY A 165 -45.51 -45.86 59.47
N PHE A 166 -45.73 -47.14 59.18
CA PHE A 166 -46.99 -47.91 59.09
C PHE A 166 -47.65 -48.11 57.72
N GLY A 167 -47.63 -49.37 57.28
CA GLY A 167 -48.46 -49.89 56.20
C GLY A 167 -49.81 -50.45 56.66
N LYS A 168 -50.62 -50.84 55.67
CA LYS A 168 -51.63 -51.93 55.66
C LYS A 168 -52.17 -52.01 54.22
N ARG A 169 -51.98 -53.15 53.55
CA ARG A 169 -53.01 -54.19 53.27
C ARG A 169 -54.23 -53.66 52.51
N GLY A 170 -54.49 -54.23 51.33
CA GLY A 170 -55.52 -53.83 50.38
C GLY A 170 -56.95 -54.28 50.68
N ARG A 171 -57.63 -54.72 49.61
CA ARG A 171 -59.09 -54.85 49.36
C ARG A 171 -59.68 -53.52 48.87
N ARG A 172 -60.46 -53.43 47.79
CA ARG A 172 -61.24 -54.38 46.97
C ARG A 172 -61.25 -53.87 45.53
#